data_AF-A0A2V8LKT6-F1
#
_entry.id   AF-A0A2V8LKT6-F1
#
_cell.length_a   1.000
_cell.length_b   1.000
_cell.length_c   1.000
_cell.angle_alpha   90.00
_cell.angle_beta   90.00
_cell.angle_gamma   90.00
#
_symmetry.space_group_name_H-M   'P 1'
#
loop_
_entity.id
_entity.type
_entity.pdbx_description
1 polymer ?
#
loop_
_entity_poly.entity_id
_entity_poly.type
_entity_poly.pdbx_seq_one_letter_code
_entity_poly.pdbx_strand_id
1 'polypeptide(L)'
;MARRKWNAILTANSLFCLLVMFYLPGLAQTPASARAASPSPRLCKDDASPGVIQLTPDPANANKLALARKHFYLSRSPFNLATSVNLKTAPSLRSYYRGVGASEQLIDWLEDNHCETIYCREVTEAEVKCEGADQKRCVPEFSTAYLNALIKLNGNQELARKWITNYEPLSSPSLRVGFYEARTAWLNAALQALEKKLENGSRIQTTISDKDGIAFFYDLCPGTYYLSTVAPIDNAGVDVFWETAKPIKVEGPPEVNKATVVTLAFPPGKDKKNFFVGKLVADISQ
;
A
#
# COMPACT_ATOMS: atom_id res chain seq x y z
N MET A 1 32.13 64.62 29.34
CA MET A 1 32.79 64.40 30.64
C MET A 1 31.75 63.74 31.55
N ALA A 2 31.94 62.64 32.28
CA ALA A 2 33.12 61.89 32.66
C ALA A 2 32.77 60.39 32.80
N ARG A 3 33.77 59.55 32.56
CA ARG A 3 33.79 58.10 32.71
C ARG A 3 33.63 57.69 34.19
N ARG A 4 32.91 56.59 34.46
CA ARG A 4 33.28 55.67 35.54
C ARG A 4 33.22 54.23 35.06
N LYS A 5 34.40 53.61 35.17
CA LYS A 5 34.74 52.19 35.03
C LYS A 5 34.21 51.41 36.24
N TRP A 6 34.27 50.08 36.11
CA TRP A 6 34.52 49.01 37.11
C TRP A 6 33.46 47.91 36.92
N ASN A 7 33.74 46.61 36.95
CA ASN A 7 34.94 45.82 36.73
C ASN A 7 34.39 44.40 36.48
N ALA A 8 35.12 43.64 35.67
CA ALA A 8 34.85 42.25 35.40
C ALA A 8 34.93 41.40 36.68
N ILE A 9 33.99 40.46 36.84
CA ILE A 9 34.20 39.24 37.61
C ILE A 9 33.77 38.08 36.69
N LEU A 10 34.77 37.48 36.07
CA LEU A 10 34.78 36.11 35.60
C LEU A 10 35.29 35.27 36.77
N THR A 11 34.55 34.22 37.16
CA THR A 11 35.14 32.91 37.46
C THR A 11 34.07 31.85 37.78
N ALA A 12 34.21 30.73 37.08
CA ALA A 12 34.08 29.36 37.57
C ALA A 12 32.74 28.92 38.17
N ASN A 13 31.90 28.29 37.33
CA ASN A 13 31.15 27.08 37.69
C ASN A 13 30.80 26.31 36.40
N SER A 14 31.80 25.62 35.86
CA SER A 14 31.64 24.66 34.76
C SER A 14 32.67 23.56 35.00
N LEU A 15 32.29 22.57 35.80
CA LEU A 15 32.92 21.24 35.91
C LEU A 15 32.34 20.54 37.15
N PHE A 16 31.14 19.96 37.07
CA PHE A 16 30.74 18.77 37.84
C PHE A 16 29.29 18.33 37.47
N CYS A 17 29.08 17.93 36.22
CA CYS A 17 27.87 17.16 35.84
C CYS A 17 28.17 16.27 34.62
N LEU A 18 29.33 15.60 34.65
CA LEU A 18 29.81 14.72 33.60
C LEU A 18 30.41 13.46 34.22
N LEU A 19 29.61 12.68 34.98
CA LEU A 19 30.03 11.36 35.46
C LEU A 19 28.92 10.47 36.04
N VAL A 20 27.72 10.42 35.46
CA VAL A 20 26.76 9.31 35.74
C VAL A 20 25.88 9.03 34.51
N MET A 21 26.43 8.48 33.42
CA MET A 21 25.60 7.94 32.32
C MET A 21 26.34 6.87 31.48
N PHE A 22 27.18 6.02 32.09
CA PHE A 22 27.77 4.88 31.38
C PHE A 22 27.86 3.63 32.28
N TYR A 23 26.72 3.16 32.78
CA TYR A 23 26.58 1.79 33.27
C TYR A 23 25.14 1.33 33.07
N LEU A 24 24.72 1.18 31.81
CA LEU A 24 23.65 0.24 31.47
C LEU A 24 24.32 -0.94 30.79
N PRO A 25 24.30 -2.16 31.38
CA PRO A 25 24.73 -3.34 30.67
C PRO A 25 23.85 -3.47 29.42
N GLY A 26 24.49 -3.56 28.25
CA GLY A 26 23.82 -3.83 26.99
C GLY A 26 23.09 -5.16 27.10
N LEU A 27 21.80 -5.12 27.41
CA LEU A 27 20.91 -6.22 27.14
C LEU A 27 20.91 -6.38 25.62
N ALA A 28 21.61 -7.42 25.16
CA ALA A 28 21.54 -7.87 23.80
C ALA A 28 20.05 -7.93 23.41
N GLN A 29 19.68 -7.15 22.41
CA GLN A 29 18.37 -7.24 21.79
C GLN A 29 18.25 -8.69 21.32
N THR A 30 17.41 -9.46 21.99
CA THR A 30 16.97 -10.76 21.48
C THR A 30 16.38 -10.45 20.10
N PRO A 31 16.85 -11.09 19.03
CA PRO A 31 16.22 -10.93 17.73
C PRO A 31 14.73 -11.20 17.93
N ALA A 32 13.91 -10.22 17.54
CA ALA A 32 12.47 -10.38 17.52
C ALA A 32 12.19 -11.74 16.90
N SER A 33 11.50 -12.60 17.66
CA SER A 33 11.09 -13.93 17.23
C SER A 33 10.61 -13.82 15.78
N ALA A 34 11.35 -14.44 14.87
CA ALA A 34 10.95 -14.52 13.48
C ALA A 34 9.50 -15.00 13.48
N ARG A 35 8.60 -14.18 12.91
CA ARG A 35 7.22 -14.58 12.61
C ARG A 35 7.29 -16.02 12.10
N ALA A 36 6.53 -16.89 12.76
CA ALA A 36 6.47 -18.32 12.49
C ALA A 36 6.58 -18.58 10.99
N ALA A 37 7.46 -19.52 10.63
CA ALA A 37 7.60 -20.01 9.27
C ALA A 37 6.23 -20.19 8.63
N SER A 38 6.09 -19.72 7.39
CA SER A 38 4.92 -20.00 6.56
C SER A 38 4.52 -21.46 6.74
N PRO A 39 3.26 -21.76 7.12
CA PRO A 39 2.84 -23.12 7.35
C PRO A 39 3.16 -23.94 6.10
N SER A 40 3.75 -25.12 6.30
CA SER A 40 4.09 -26.08 5.25
C SER A 40 2.95 -26.20 4.23
N PRO A 41 3.25 -26.34 2.91
CA PRO A 41 2.21 -26.47 1.91
C PRO A 41 1.30 -27.62 2.32
N ARG A 42 0.03 -27.31 2.57
CA ARG A 42 -0.95 -28.34 2.89
C ARG A 42 -1.04 -29.21 1.65
N LEU A 43 -0.51 -30.43 1.72
CA LEU A 43 -0.75 -31.43 0.70
C LEU A 43 -2.25 -31.50 0.48
N CYS A 44 -2.64 -31.42 -0.78
CA CYS A 44 -4.03 -31.64 -1.17
C CYS A 44 -4.47 -33.01 -0.69
N LYS A 45 -5.76 -33.15 -0.35
CA LYS A 45 -6.30 -34.48 -0.10
C LYS A 45 -6.01 -35.34 -1.34
N ASP A 46 -5.60 -36.58 -1.09
CA ASP A 46 -5.44 -37.62 -2.10
C ASP A 46 -4.27 -37.41 -3.10
N ASP A 47 -3.17 -36.79 -2.65
CA ASP A 47 -1.96 -36.54 -3.47
C ASP A 47 -2.22 -35.74 -4.76
N ALA A 48 -3.35 -35.05 -4.84
CA ALA A 48 -3.72 -34.28 -6.00
C ALA A 48 -2.72 -33.16 -6.26
N SER A 49 -2.19 -33.09 -7.48
CA SER A 49 -1.23 -32.04 -7.84
C SER A 49 -1.92 -30.66 -7.83
N PRO A 50 -1.26 -29.63 -7.25
CA PRO A 50 -1.85 -28.32 -7.08
C PRO A 50 -1.99 -27.59 -8.43
N GLY A 51 -3.08 -26.83 -8.57
CA GLY A 51 -3.33 -25.93 -9.68
C GLY A 51 -2.96 -24.48 -9.41
N VAL A 52 -3.24 -23.64 -10.41
CA VAL A 52 -2.91 -22.21 -10.42
C VAL A 52 -4.11 -21.41 -10.94
N ILE A 53 -4.40 -20.29 -10.27
CA ILE A 53 -5.26 -19.23 -10.81
C ILE A 53 -4.36 -18.06 -11.21
N GLN A 54 -4.50 -17.61 -12.46
CA GLN A 54 -3.87 -16.40 -12.97
C GLN A 54 -4.92 -15.30 -13.12
N LEU A 55 -4.67 -14.15 -12.49
CA LEU A 55 -5.43 -12.94 -12.68
C LEU A 55 -4.78 -12.10 -13.77
N THR A 56 -5.58 -11.61 -14.72
CA THR A 56 -5.11 -10.69 -15.77
C THR A 56 -6.08 -9.53 -15.92
N PRO A 57 -5.60 -8.29 -16.09
CA PRO A 57 -6.45 -7.19 -16.52
C PRO A 57 -7.05 -7.47 -17.90
N ASP A 58 -8.26 -6.97 -18.15
CA ASP A 58 -8.85 -6.97 -19.49
C ASP A 58 -7.93 -6.22 -20.46
N PRO A 59 -7.45 -6.85 -21.55
CA PRO A 59 -6.56 -6.21 -22.50
C PRO A 59 -7.17 -4.98 -23.17
N ALA A 60 -8.51 -4.91 -23.26
CA ALA A 60 -9.24 -3.78 -23.83
C ALA A 60 -9.33 -2.58 -22.86
N ASN A 61 -8.96 -2.75 -21.59
CA ASN A 61 -8.99 -1.66 -20.64
C ASN A 61 -7.77 -0.74 -20.82
N ALA A 62 -8.03 0.56 -20.94
CA ALA A 62 -6.99 1.58 -21.05
C ALA A 62 -6.22 1.78 -19.73
N ASN A 63 -6.84 1.50 -18.58
CA ASN A 63 -6.28 1.77 -17.26
C ASN A 63 -5.80 0.50 -16.53
N LYS A 64 -4.97 -0.31 -17.18
CA LYS A 64 -4.41 -1.54 -16.57
C LYS A 64 -3.60 -1.25 -15.31
N LEU A 65 -3.01 -0.05 -15.22
CA LEU A 65 -2.23 0.41 -14.08
C LEU A 65 -3.05 0.53 -12.80
N ALA A 66 -4.37 0.75 -12.89
CA ALA A 66 -5.24 0.76 -11.71
C ALA A 66 -5.27 -0.60 -10.97
N LEU A 67 -4.97 -1.71 -11.66
CA LEU A 67 -4.83 -3.03 -11.05
C LEU A 67 -3.39 -3.36 -10.65
N ALA A 68 -2.41 -2.49 -10.90
CA ALA A 68 -1.03 -2.75 -10.51
C ALA A 68 -0.86 -2.65 -8.99
N ARG A 69 -0.09 -3.59 -8.40
CA ARG A 69 0.24 -3.60 -6.97
C ARG A 69 -0.98 -3.59 -6.04
N LYS A 70 -2.06 -4.26 -6.45
CA LYS A 70 -3.30 -4.38 -5.68
C LYS A 70 -3.42 -5.76 -5.04
N HIS A 71 -4.03 -5.80 -3.87
CA HIS A 71 -4.26 -7.05 -3.14
C HIS A 71 -5.51 -7.75 -3.65
N PHE A 72 -5.38 -9.05 -3.89
CA PHE A 72 -6.48 -9.93 -4.23
C PHE A 72 -6.58 -11.05 -3.22
N TYR A 73 -7.82 -11.47 -2.94
CA TYR A 73 -8.16 -12.42 -1.91
C TYR A 73 -8.88 -13.61 -2.50
N LEU A 74 -8.51 -14.81 -2.07
CA LEU A 74 -9.10 -16.06 -2.51
C LEU A 74 -9.63 -16.84 -1.31
N SER A 75 -10.84 -17.37 -1.43
CA SER A 75 -11.47 -18.22 -0.41
C SER A 75 -12.17 -19.40 -1.07
N ARG A 76 -12.43 -20.47 -0.32
CA ARG A 76 -13.28 -21.59 -0.77
C ARG A 76 -14.77 -21.32 -0.57
N SER A 77 -15.11 -20.24 0.13
CA SER A 77 -16.49 -19.79 0.35
C SER A 77 -16.69 -18.38 -0.20
N PRO A 78 -17.92 -18.01 -0.61
CA PRO A 78 -18.22 -16.65 -1.07
C PRO A 78 -17.87 -15.59 -0.03
N PHE A 79 -17.37 -14.43 -0.46
CA PHE A 79 -17.01 -13.32 0.44
C PHE A 79 -18.24 -12.57 0.97
N ASN A 80 -19.29 -12.42 0.15
CA ASN A 80 -20.49 -11.63 0.45
C ASN A 80 -20.13 -10.24 1.01
N LEU A 81 -19.27 -9.51 0.31
CA LEU A 81 -18.70 -8.24 0.80
C LEU A 81 -19.78 -7.23 1.21
N ALA A 82 -20.84 -7.12 0.42
CA ALA A 82 -21.94 -6.18 0.66
C ALA A 82 -22.57 -6.30 2.05
N THR A 83 -22.65 -7.51 2.62
CA THR A 83 -23.25 -7.77 3.94
C THR A 83 -22.20 -8.01 5.02
N SER A 84 -20.92 -8.09 4.65
CA SER A 84 -19.84 -8.52 5.54
C SER A 84 -18.88 -7.41 5.94
N VAL A 85 -18.68 -6.43 5.07
CA VAL A 85 -17.75 -5.32 5.26
C VAL A 85 -18.43 -4.03 4.82
N ASN A 86 -18.34 -2.98 5.66
CA ASN A 86 -18.75 -1.65 5.25
C ASN A 86 -17.66 -1.03 4.37
N LEU A 87 -17.76 -1.26 3.06
CA LEU A 87 -16.83 -0.73 2.07
C LEU A 87 -16.82 0.80 2.00
N LYS A 88 -17.87 1.49 2.44
CA LYS A 88 -17.94 2.96 2.46
C LYS A 88 -17.04 3.59 3.54
N THR A 89 -16.58 2.81 4.52
CA THR A 89 -15.63 3.29 5.54
C THR A 89 -14.17 3.07 5.16
N ALA A 90 -13.90 2.48 3.98
CA ALA A 90 -12.54 2.34 3.50
C ALA A 90 -11.89 3.72 3.33
N PRO A 91 -10.67 3.94 3.85
CA PRO A 91 -10.01 5.22 3.66
C PRO A 91 -9.65 5.40 2.18
N SER A 92 -10.10 6.52 1.59
CA SER A 92 -9.65 6.94 0.26
C SER A 92 -8.41 7.82 0.35
N LEU A 93 -7.55 7.71 -0.67
CA LEU A 93 -6.26 8.40 -0.69
C LEU A 93 -6.46 9.93 -0.63
N ARG A 94 -7.27 10.47 -1.52
CA ARG A 94 -7.60 11.89 -1.59
C ARG A 94 -8.13 12.44 -0.26
N SER A 95 -9.11 11.77 0.34
CA SER A 95 -9.71 12.23 1.59
C SER A 95 -8.71 12.20 2.75
N TYR A 96 -7.87 11.15 2.81
CA TYR A 96 -6.82 11.06 3.82
C TYR A 96 -5.80 12.21 3.68
N TYR A 97 -5.23 12.37 2.50
CA TYR A 97 -4.15 13.34 2.28
C TYR A 97 -4.65 14.80 2.39
N ARG A 98 -5.87 15.10 1.94
CA ARG A 98 -6.52 16.39 2.24
C ARG A 98 -6.67 16.62 3.74
N GLY A 99 -7.09 15.59 4.47
CA GLY A 99 -7.30 15.66 5.92
C GLY A 99 -6.02 15.97 6.71
N VAL A 100 -4.86 15.57 6.20
CA VAL A 100 -3.55 15.87 6.82
C VAL A 100 -2.87 17.11 6.21
N GLY A 101 -3.57 17.87 5.37
CA GLY A 101 -3.09 19.14 4.81
C GLY A 101 -2.09 19.01 3.67
N ALA A 102 -2.07 17.88 2.95
CA ALA A 102 -1.29 17.75 1.72
C ALA A 102 -1.82 18.67 0.60
N SER A 103 -0.93 19.10 -0.29
CA SER A 103 -1.27 19.84 -1.49
C SER A 103 -2.05 18.98 -2.49
N GLU A 104 -2.89 19.60 -3.31
CA GLU A 104 -3.58 18.88 -4.39
C GLU A 104 -2.58 18.29 -5.39
N GLN A 105 -1.42 18.93 -5.60
CA GLN A 105 -0.36 18.41 -6.48
C GLN A 105 0.27 17.13 -5.93
N LEU A 106 0.48 17.02 -4.61
CA LEU A 106 0.96 15.77 -4.01
C LEU A 106 -0.10 14.66 -4.14
N ILE A 107 -1.37 14.99 -3.93
CA ILE A 107 -2.48 14.05 -4.07
C ILE A 107 -2.58 13.54 -5.51
N ASP A 108 -2.62 14.45 -6.49
CA ASP A 108 -2.69 14.13 -7.91
C ASP A 108 -1.46 13.31 -8.33
N TRP A 109 -0.26 13.66 -7.84
CA TRP A 109 0.95 12.87 -8.07
C TRP A 109 0.82 11.43 -7.56
N LEU A 110 0.25 11.23 -6.38
CA LEU A 110 0.03 9.89 -5.83
C LEU A 110 -1.01 9.11 -6.65
N GLU A 111 -2.10 9.76 -7.05
CA GLU A 111 -3.18 9.13 -7.85
C GLU A 111 -2.72 8.76 -9.26
N ASP A 112 -2.08 9.69 -9.97
CA ASP A 112 -1.57 9.49 -11.33
C ASP A 112 -0.54 8.35 -11.41
N ASN A 113 0.14 8.07 -10.30
CA ASN A 113 1.12 7.00 -10.19
C ASN A 113 0.59 5.76 -9.43
N HIS A 114 -0.69 5.74 -9.06
CA HIS A 114 -1.35 4.68 -8.28
C HIS A 114 -0.60 4.28 -7.00
N CYS A 115 -0.05 5.27 -6.31
CA CYS A 115 0.79 5.13 -5.15
C CYS A 115 0.00 5.23 -3.85
N GLU A 116 0.24 4.33 -2.90
CA GLU A 116 -0.30 4.48 -1.53
C GLU A 116 0.64 5.27 -0.61
N THR A 117 1.90 5.42 -1.01
CA THR A 117 2.92 6.17 -0.27
C THR A 117 3.86 6.86 -1.25
N ILE A 118 4.55 7.89 -0.77
CA ILE A 118 5.59 8.61 -1.53
C ILE A 118 6.81 7.73 -1.89
N TYR A 119 6.89 6.50 -1.39
CA TYR A 119 7.96 5.54 -1.69
C TYR A 119 7.69 4.67 -2.92
N CYS A 120 6.53 4.82 -3.56
CA CYS A 120 6.13 3.94 -4.68
C CYS A 120 7.06 4.01 -5.91
N ARG A 121 7.75 5.15 -6.10
CA ARG A 121 8.76 5.39 -7.13
C ARG A 121 9.71 6.51 -6.72
N GLU A 122 10.79 6.63 -7.47
CA GLU A 122 11.74 7.73 -7.32
C GLU A 122 11.15 9.06 -7.83
N VAL A 123 11.43 10.13 -7.10
CA VAL A 123 11.11 11.51 -7.52
C VAL A 123 12.18 12.01 -8.49
N THR A 124 11.75 12.56 -9.60
CA THR A 124 12.64 13.05 -10.68
C THR A 124 13.18 14.44 -10.37
N GLU A 125 14.24 14.83 -11.09
CA GLU A 125 14.85 16.16 -10.95
C GLU A 125 13.86 17.29 -11.30
N ALA A 126 13.10 17.12 -12.39
CA ALA A 126 12.10 18.10 -12.81
C ALA A 126 11.01 18.33 -11.75
N GLU A 127 10.59 17.27 -11.05
CA GLU A 127 9.57 17.33 -9.99
C GLU A 127 10.06 18.07 -8.74
N VAL A 128 11.32 17.89 -8.32
CA VAL A 128 11.86 18.56 -7.12
C VAL A 128 12.28 20.00 -7.39
N LYS A 129 12.68 20.32 -8.64
CA LYS A 129 13.06 21.69 -9.03
C LYS A 129 11.88 22.51 -9.55
N CYS A 130 10.72 21.88 -9.74
CA CYS A 130 9.57 22.49 -10.40
C CYS A 130 9.92 23.11 -11.76
N GLU A 131 10.81 22.45 -12.52
CA GLU A 131 11.24 22.92 -13.83
C GLU A 131 10.23 22.51 -14.90
N GLY A 132 9.62 23.50 -15.57
CA GLY A 132 8.68 23.29 -16.67
C GLY A 132 7.53 24.31 -16.69
N ALA A 133 6.75 24.32 -17.79
CA ALA A 133 5.59 25.20 -17.94
C ALA A 133 4.34 24.69 -17.20
N ASP A 134 4.34 23.43 -16.75
CA ASP A 134 3.18 22.79 -16.13
C ASP A 134 3.24 22.92 -14.60
N GLN A 135 2.64 24.00 -14.08
CA GLN A 135 2.51 24.23 -12.64
C GLN A 135 1.81 23.08 -11.90
N LYS A 136 1.04 22.22 -12.59
CA LYS A 136 0.37 21.07 -11.98
C LYS A 136 1.34 19.98 -11.55
N ARG A 137 2.56 19.96 -12.11
CA ARG A 137 3.60 18.98 -11.77
C ARG A 137 4.51 19.44 -10.63
N CYS A 138 4.44 20.71 -10.24
CA CYS A 138 5.22 21.22 -9.12
C CYS A 138 4.55 20.83 -7.80
N VAL A 139 5.13 19.84 -7.11
CA VAL A 139 4.65 19.39 -5.80
C VAL A 139 5.38 20.18 -4.71
N PRO A 140 4.73 21.11 -3.99
CA PRO A 140 5.39 22.00 -3.02
C PRO A 140 6.14 21.25 -1.90
N GLU A 141 5.63 20.10 -1.49
CA GLU A 141 6.26 19.23 -0.50
C GLU A 141 7.60 18.69 -1.00
N PHE A 142 7.68 18.33 -2.29
CA PHE A 142 8.92 17.85 -2.88
C PHE A 142 9.94 18.98 -2.98
N SER A 143 9.58 20.15 -3.51
CA SER A 143 10.51 21.26 -3.61
C SER A 143 11.03 21.71 -2.23
N THR A 144 10.15 21.78 -1.23
CA THR A 144 10.51 22.19 0.13
C THR A 144 11.44 21.16 0.79
N ALA A 145 11.09 19.87 0.74
CA ALA A 145 11.92 18.81 1.30
C ALA A 145 13.28 18.72 0.60
N TYR A 146 13.31 18.93 -0.72
CA TYR A 146 14.55 18.94 -1.49
C TYR A 146 15.48 20.10 -1.11
N LEU A 147 14.95 21.31 -0.95
CA LEU A 147 15.74 22.46 -0.47
C LEU A 147 16.30 22.22 0.94
N ASN A 148 15.48 21.67 1.83
CA ASN A 148 15.92 21.28 3.17
C ASN A 148 17.03 20.22 3.12
N ALA A 149 16.91 19.24 2.24
CA ALA A 149 17.91 18.22 2.02
C ALA A 149 19.23 18.82 1.48
N LEU A 150 19.16 19.74 0.50
CA LEU A 150 20.34 20.42 -0.05
C LEU A 150 21.12 21.18 1.03
N ILE A 151 20.42 21.91 1.92
CA ILE A 151 21.06 22.62 3.04
C ILE A 151 21.79 21.64 3.96
N LYS A 152 21.19 20.49 4.26
CA LYS A 152 21.76 19.48 5.18
C LYS A 152 22.86 18.63 4.54
N LEU A 153 22.86 18.51 3.23
CA LEU A 153 23.78 17.65 2.46
C LEU A 153 24.81 18.47 1.67
N ASN A 154 25.11 19.70 2.12
CA ASN A 154 26.13 20.59 1.55
C ASN A 154 25.99 20.78 0.02
N GLY A 155 24.74 20.94 -0.45
CA GLY A 155 24.44 21.15 -1.87
C GLY A 155 24.53 19.90 -2.75
N ASN A 156 24.70 18.71 -2.20
CA ASN A 156 24.69 17.46 -2.98
C ASN A 156 23.29 17.17 -3.54
N GLN A 157 23.09 17.53 -4.81
CA GLN A 157 21.79 17.42 -5.50
C GLN A 157 21.29 15.98 -5.63
N GLU A 158 22.17 15.03 -5.95
CA GLU A 158 21.79 13.63 -6.13
C GLU A 158 21.33 13.02 -4.81
N LEU A 159 22.12 13.23 -3.74
CA LEU A 159 21.80 12.69 -2.43
C LEU A 159 20.54 13.35 -1.84
N ALA A 160 20.39 14.66 -2.02
CA ALA A 160 19.19 15.39 -1.62
C ALA A 160 17.92 14.85 -2.27
N ARG A 161 17.97 14.49 -3.56
CA ARG A 161 16.84 13.89 -4.26
C ARG A 161 16.55 12.47 -3.78
N LYS A 162 17.58 11.63 -3.64
CA LYS A 162 17.43 10.24 -3.19
C LYS A 162 16.90 10.14 -1.75
N TRP A 163 17.22 11.11 -0.89
CA TRP A 163 16.88 11.11 0.53
C TRP A 163 15.77 12.11 0.88
N ILE A 164 15.06 12.64 -0.12
CA ILE A 164 14.06 13.71 0.03
C ILE A 164 12.99 13.41 1.08
N THR A 165 12.58 12.14 1.21
CA THR A 165 11.55 11.69 2.16
C THR A 165 11.99 11.70 3.63
N ASN A 166 13.27 12.00 3.90
CA ASN A 166 13.83 12.16 5.24
C ASN A 166 13.85 13.63 5.71
N TYR A 167 13.30 14.56 4.93
CA TYR A 167 13.30 15.98 5.23
C TYR A 167 11.88 16.56 5.20
N GLU A 168 11.63 17.58 6.03
CA GLU A 168 10.31 18.21 6.15
C GLU A 168 9.90 18.88 4.82
N PRO A 169 8.62 18.80 4.42
CA PRO A 169 7.51 18.19 5.17
C PRO A 169 7.37 16.66 4.99
N LEU A 170 8.07 16.06 4.04
CA LEU A 170 7.90 14.64 3.69
C LEU A 170 8.35 13.66 4.79
N SER A 171 9.20 14.09 5.73
CA SER A 171 9.56 13.28 6.90
C SER A 171 8.42 13.06 7.88
N SER A 172 7.36 13.87 7.81
CA SER A 172 6.18 13.72 8.66
C SER A 172 5.54 12.34 8.49
N PRO A 173 5.30 11.57 9.56
CA PRO A 173 4.68 10.25 9.47
C PRO A 173 3.33 10.24 8.73
N SER A 174 2.51 11.29 8.91
CA SER A 174 1.20 11.39 8.28
C SER A 174 1.29 11.44 6.75
N LEU A 175 2.23 12.18 6.19
CA LEU A 175 2.45 12.23 4.73
C LEU A 175 3.17 10.99 4.21
N ARG A 176 4.10 10.47 5.01
CA ARG A 176 5.07 9.46 4.58
C ARG A 176 4.47 8.05 4.51
N VAL A 177 3.77 7.63 5.55
CA VAL A 177 3.23 6.27 5.69
C VAL A 177 1.79 6.22 6.21
N GLY A 178 1.23 7.35 6.65
CA GLY A 178 -0.01 7.35 7.40
C GLY A 178 -1.24 6.84 6.61
N PHE A 179 -1.34 7.07 5.29
CA PHE A 179 -2.41 6.49 4.49
C PHE A 179 -2.32 4.96 4.43
N TYR A 180 -1.11 4.44 4.19
CA TYR A 180 -0.84 3.00 4.17
C TYR A 180 -1.20 2.35 5.50
N GLU A 181 -0.85 2.98 6.62
CA GLU A 181 -1.19 2.49 7.96
C GLU A 181 -2.71 2.49 8.20
N ALA A 182 -3.40 3.60 7.88
CA ALA A 182 -4.85 3.70 8.00
C ALA A 182 -5.57 2.64 7.15
N ARG A 183 -5.13 2.45 5.91
CA ARG A 183 -5.69 1.44 5.00
C ARG A 183 -5.41 0.02 5.46
N THR A 184 -4.20 -0.26 5.94
CA THR A 184 -3.82 -1.56 6.50
C THR A 184 -4.65 -1.89 7.74
N ALA A 185 -4.86 -0.92 8.63
CA ALA A 185 -5.67 -1.11 9.82
C ALA A 185 -7.13 -1.43 9.46
N TRP A 186 -7.72 -0.66 8.55
CA TRP A 186 -9.07 -0.93 8.04
C TRP A 186 -9.19 -2.30 7.38
N LEU A 187 -8.23 -2.65 6.52
CA LEU A 187 -8.21 -3.91 5.78
C LEU A 187 -8.09 -5.11 6.71
N ASN A 188 -7.24 -5.04 7.73
CA ASN A 188 -7.13 -6.11 8.72
C ASN A 188 -8.45 -6.32 9.48
N ALA A 189 -9.15 -5.23 9.85
CA ALA A 189 -10.46 -5.32 10.47
C ALA A 189 -11.51 -5.95 9.53
N ALA A 190 -11.51 -5.55 8.26
CA ALA A 190 -12.39 -6.12 7.23
C ALA A 190 -12.14 -7.62 7.03
N LEU A 191 -10.89 -8.05 6.93
CA LEU A 191 -10.51 -9.45 6.78
C LEU A 191 -10.94 -10.28 7.99
N GLN A 192 -10.74 -9.77 9.21
CA GLN A 192 -11.21 -10.44 10.43
C GLN A 192 -12.74 -10.59 10.46
N ALA A 193 -13.48 -9.58 9.99
CA ALA A 193 -14.94 -9.66 9.89
C ALA A 193 -15.39 -10.72 8.87
N LEU A 194 -14.67 -10.84 7.75
CA LEU A 194 -14.91 -11.86 6.74
C LEU A 194 -14.62 -13.27 7.27
N GLU A 195 -13.44 -13.50 7.84
CA GLU A 195 -13.05 -14.81 8.36
C GLU A 195 -14.02 -15.36 9.41
N LYS A 196 -14.61 -14.50 10.23
CA LYS A 196 -15.66 -14.89 11.20
C LYS A 196 -16.95 -15.38 10.55
N LYS A 197 -17.24 -14.94 9.32
CA LYS A 197 -18.45 -15.29 8.56
C LYS A 197 -18.21 -16.45 7.58
N LEU A 198 -16.96 -16.77 7.26
CA LEU A 198 -16.64 -17.89 6.37
C LEU A 198 -16.89 -19.22 7.08
N GLU A 199 -17.68 -20.08 6.44
CA GLU A 199 -17.95 -21.42 6.92
C GLU A 199 -16.66 -22.26 7.03
N ASN A 200 -16.60 -23.11 8.05
CA ASN A 200 -15.54 -24.11 8.28
C ASN A 200 -14.13 -23.55 8.56
N GLY A 201 -14.01 -22.29 9.00
CA GLY A 201 -12.69 -21.69 9.28
C GLY A 201 -11.80 -21.63 8.04
N SER A 202 -12.43 -21.53 6.86
CA SER A 202 -11.75 -21.41 5.57
C SER A 202 -10.84 -20.18 5.61
N ARG A 203 -9.53 -20.39 5.41
CA ARG A 203 -8.55 -19.30 5.40
C ARG A 203 -8.65 -18.51 4.10
N ILE A 204 -8.56 -17.20 4.22
CA ILE A 204 -8.40 -16.31 3.08
C ILE A 204 -6.94 -16.35 2.65
N GLN A 205 -6.68 -16.69 1.40
CA GLN A 205 -5.37 -16.52 0.78
C GLN A 205 -5.27 -15.12 0.16
N THR A 206 -4.06 -14.58 0.09
CA THR A 206 -3.80 -13.26 -0.47
C THR A 206 -2.67 -13.31 -1.49
N THR A 207 -2.78 -12.49 -2.52
CA THR A 207 -1.69 -12.23 -3.48
C THR A 207 -1.68 -10.74 -3.82
N ILE A 208 -0.59 -10.27 -4.40
CA ILE A 208 -0.43 -8.88 -4.87
C ILE A 208 -0.13 -8.95 -6.36
N SER A 209 -0.82 -8.14 -7.16
CA SER A 209 -0.50 -8.01 -8.58
C SER A 209 0.83 -7.29 -8.81
N ASP A 210 1.48 -7.63 -9.91
CA ASP A 210 2.71 -6.97 -10.36
C ASP A 210 2.43 -5.57 -10.95
N LYS A 211 3.45 -4.98 -11.58
CA LYS A 211 3.37 -3.67 -12.24
C LYS A 211 2.41 -3.63 -13.43
N ASP A 212 2.10 -4.77 -14.03
CA ASP A 212 1.23 -4.91 -15.19
C ASP A 212 -0.19 -5.34 -14.77
N GLY A 213 -0.45 -5.46 -13.47
CA GLY A 213 -1.74 -5.86 -12.90
C GLY A 213 -1.98 -7.37 -12.92
N ILE A 214 -0.96 -8.18 -13.22
CA ILE A 214 -1.05 -9.64 -13.26
C ILE A 214 -0.76 -10.20 -11.86
N ALA A 215 -1.55 -11.17 -11.41
CA ALA A 215 -1.32 -11.84 -10.13
C ALA A 215 -1.54 -13.35 -10.25
N PHE A 216 -0.98 -14.10 -9.31
CA PHE A 216 -1.10 -15.56 -9.28
C PHE A 216 -1.46 -16.04 -7.89
N PHE A 217 -2.30 -17.07 -7.85
CA PHE A 217 -2.47 -17.95 -6.69
C PHE A 217 -1.94 -19.32 -7.06
N TYR A 218 -0.93 -19.76 -6.32
CA TYR A 218 -0.26 -21.05 -6.50
C TYR A 218 -0.75 -22.06 -5.46
N ASP A 219 -0.32 -23.30 -5.62
CA ASP A 219 -0.52 -24.37 -4.64
C ASP A 219 -2.01 -24.62 -4.30
N LEU A 220 -2.90 -24.43 -5.28
CA LEU A 220 -4.34 -24.55 -5.09
C LEU A 220 -4.79 -25.98 -5.33
N CYS A 221 -5.28 -26.66 -4.31
CA CYS A 221 -5.90 -27.96 -4.51
C CYS A 221 -7.08 -27.89 -5.47
N PRO A 222 -7.34 -28.94 -6.26
CA PRO A 222 -8.55 -29.01 -7.08
C PRO A 222 -9.79 -28.70 -6.24
N GLY A 223 -10.69 -27.89 -6.79
CA GLY A 223 -11.86 -27.43 -6.06
C GLY A 223 -12.48 -26.16 -6.61
N THR A 224 -13.37 -25.57 -5.83
CA THR A 224 -14.03 -24.31 -6.15
C THR A 224 -13.52 -23.20 -5.23
N TYR A 225 -13.31 -22.02 -5.83
CA TYR A 225 -12.78 -20.86 -5.17
C TYR A 225 -13.57 -19.61 -5.55
N TYR A 226 -13.58 -18.63 -4.67
CA TYR A 226 -14.14 -17.30 -4.86
C TYR A 226 -13.03 -16.29 -4.73
N LEU A 227 -13.06 -15.27 -5.57
CA LEU A 227 -12.05 -14.22 -5.66
C LEU A 227 -12.68 -12.87 -5.31
N SER A 228 -11.93 -12.01 -4.62
CA SER A 228 -12.38 -10.67 -4.30
C SER A 228 -11.23 -9.67 -4.14
N THR A 229 -11.52 -8.38 -4.34
CA THR A 229 -10.73 -7.27 -3.78
C THR A 229 -11.46 -6.74 -2.55
N VAL A 230 -10.91 -6.95 -1.35
CA VAL A 230 -11.56 -6.52 -0.10
C VAL A 230 -11.46 -5.01 0.06
N ALA A 231 -10.32 -4.42 -0.29
CA ALA A 231 -10.19 -2.97 -0.34
C ALA A 231 -10.69 -2.43 -1.68
N PRO A 232 -11.52 -1.36 -1.68
CA PRO A 232 -11.84 -0.64 -2.91
C PRO A 232 -10.57 -0.15 -3.61
N ILE A 233 -10.65 -0.09 -4.93
CA ILE A 233 -9.61 0.42 -5.82
C ILE A 233 -10.19 1.64 -6.52
N ASP A 234 -9.53 2.78 -6.38
CA ASP A 234 -9.85 3.97 -7.16
C ASP A 234 -9.52 3.71 -8.63
N ASN A 235 -10.49 3.99 -9.49
CA ASN A 235 -10.32 4.00 -10.93
C ASN A 235 -10.94 5.25 -11.51
N ALA A 236 -10.11 6.26 -11.77
CA ALA A 236 -10.55 7.55 -12.31
C ALA A 236 -11.59 8.25 -11.42
N GLY A 237 -11.35 8.24 -10.10
CA GLY A 237 -12.20 8.93 -9.12
C GLY A 237 -13.46 8.17 -8.72
N VAL A 238 -13.62 6.92 -9.16
CA VAL A 238 -14.67 6.02 -8.66
C VAL A 238 -14.07 4.81 -7.95
N ASP A 239 -14.61 4.50 -6.78
CA ASP A 239 -14.22 3.32 -6.01
C ASP A 239 -14.89 2.06 -6.56
N VAL A 240 -14.07 1.10 -6.98
CA VAL A 240 -14.48 -0.17 -7.58
C VAL A 240 -13.96 -1.34 -6.76
N PHE A 241 -14.75 -2.40 -6.67
CA PHE A 241 -14.30 -3.68 -6.10
C PHE A 241 -14.72 -4.85 -6.98
N TRP A 242 -13.97 -5.95 -6.94
CA TRP A 242 -14.29 -7.20 -7.62
C TRP A 242 -14.76 -8.22 -6.61
N GLU A 243 -15.80 -8.96 -6.96
CA GLU A 243 -16.24 -10.12 -6.21
C GLU A 243 -16.88 -11.11 -7.17
N THR A 244 -16.42 -12.35 -7.15
CA THR A 244 -16.95 -13.40 -8.02
C THR A 244 -18.35 -13.82 -7.57
N ALA A 245 -19.35 -13.65 -8.44
CA ALA A 245 -20.70 -14.17 -8.20
C ALA A 245 -20.81 -15.70 -8.40
N LYS A 246 -19.91 -16.29 -9.20
CA LYS A 246 -19.84 -17.73 -9.48
C LYS A 246 -18.48 -18.27 -9.05
N PRO A 247 -18.42 -19.50 -8.52
CA PRO A 247 -17.14 -20.11 -8.15
C PRO A 247 -16.24 -20.32 -9.38
N ILE A 248 -14.95 -20.08 -9.19
CA ILE A 248 -13.86 -20.43 -10.09
C ILE A 248 -13.47 -21.88 -9.79
N LYS A 249 -13.49 -22.75 -10.81
CA LYS A 249 -13.08 -24.14 -10.67
C LYS A 249 -11.61 -24.30 -11.02
N VAL A 250 -10.85 -24.93 -10.12
CA VAL A 250 -9.46 -25.36 -10.33
C VAL A 250 -9.47 -26.87 -10.48
N GLU A 251 -8.98 -27.38 -11.60
CA GLU A 251 -9.08 -28.81 -11.96
C GLU A 251 -7.81 -29.61 -11.63
N GLY A 252 -6.71 -28.93 -11.29
CA GLY A 252 -5.43 -29.55 -10.95
C GLY A 252 -4.25 -28.83 -11.60
N PRO A 253 -3.14 -29.53 -11.85
CA PRO A 253 -1.87 -28.91 -12.21
C PRO A 253 -1.92 -28.20 -13.57
N PRO A 254 -1.26 -27.04 -13.70
CA PRO A 254 -1.30 -26.25 -14.94
C PRO A 254 -0.61 -26.95 -16.12
N GLU A 255 0.29 -27.90 -15.88
CA GLU A 255 0.96 -28.69 -16.93
C GLU A 255 -0.04 -29.59 -17.68
N VAL A 256 -1.11 -30.01 -16.99
CA VAL A 256 -2.15 -30.89 -17.55
C VAL A 256 -3.38 -30.09 -17.97
N ASN A 257 -3.86 -29.19 -17.10
CA ASN A 257 -5.15 -28.52 -17.27
C ASN A 257 -5.04 -27.05 -17.73
N LYS A 258 -3.81 -26.55 -17.93
CA LYS A 258 -3.50 -25.11 -18.05
C LYS A 258 -3.85 -24.34 -16.77
N ALA A 259 -3.26 -23.15 -16.61
CA ALA A 259 -3.65 -22.26 -15.52
C ALA A 259 -5.11 -21.80 -15.71
N THR A 260 -5.86 -21.71 -14.62
CA THR A 260 -7.20 -21.12 -14.65
C THR A 260 -7.06 -19.62 -14.79
N VAL A 261 -7.32 -19.10 -15.98
CA VAL A 261 -7.20 -17.66 -16.26
C VAL A 261 -8.50 -16.94 -15.92
N VAL A 262 -8.36 -15.88 -15.13
CA VAL A 262 -9.42 -15.00 -14.65
C VAL A 262 -9.11 -13.58 -15.15
N THR A 263 -10.04 -13.01 -15.94
CA THR A 263 -9.91 -11.66 -16.47
C THR A 263 -10.67 -10.66 -15.61
N LEU A 264 -10.00 -9.61 -15.17
CA LEU A 264 -10.55 -8.51 -14.37
C LEU A 264 -10.90 -7.35 -15.29
N ALA A 265 -12.18 -7.02 -15.39
CA ALA A 265 -12.69 -5.91 -16.19
C ALA A 265 -13.24 -4.81 -15.28
N PHE A 266 -13.12 -3.55 -15.69
CA PHE A 266 -13.78 -2.43 -15.02
C PHE A 266 -15.18 -2.21 -15.60
N PRO A 267 -16.12 -1.64 -14.82
CA PRO A 267 -17.44 -1.29 -15.33
C PRO A 267 -17.39 -0.08 -16.29
N PRO A 268 -18.25 -0.04 -17.33
CA PRO A 268 -19.13 -1.11 -17.79
C PRO A 268 -18.33 -2.18 -18.58
N GLY A 269 -18.46 -3.44 -18.18
CA GLY A 269 -17.85 -4.59 -18.86
C GLY A 269 -18.91 -5.58 -19.33
N LYS A 270 -18.57 -6.43 -20.32
CA LYS A 270 -19.44 -7.55 -20.71
C LYS A 270 -19.18 -8.74 -19.82
N ASP A 271 -20.23 -9.32 -19.27
CA ASP A 271 -20.16 -10.61 -18.58
C ASP A 271 -19.84 -11.71 -19.58
N LYS A 272 -18.60 -12.22 -19.51
CA LYS A 272 -18.13 -13.38 -20.25
C LYS A 272 -17.66 -14.43 -19.26
N LYS A 273 -17.51 -15.68 -19.72
CA LYS A 273 -16.94 -16.75 -18.89
C LYS A 273 -15.55 -16.32 -18.41
N ASN A 274 -15.30 -16.41 -17.11
CA ASN A 274 -14.07 -15.98 -16.42
C ASN A 274 -13.73 -14.49 -16.57
N PHE A 275 -14.68 -13.63 -16.98
CA PHE A 275 -14.56 -12.19 -16.86
C PHE A 275 -15.32 -11.75 -15.61
N PHE A 276 -14.64 -11.00 -14.75
CA PHE A 276 -15.24 -10.44 -13.54
C PHE A 276 -15.21 -8.93 -13.68
N VAL A 277 -16.41 -8.37 -13.82
CA VAL A 277 -16.61 -6.93 -13.92
C VAL A 277 -16.64 -6.36 -12.50
N GLY A 278 -15.83 -5.32 -12.28
CA GLY A 278 -15.83 -4.58 -11.03
C GLY A 278 -17.19 -3.92 -10.79
N LYS A 279 -17.58 -3.85 -9.53
CA LYS A 279 -18.81 -3.20 -9.06
C LYS A 279 -18.44 -1.87 -8.41
N LEU A 280 -19.27 -0.86 -8.59
CA LEU A 280 -19.08 0.42 -7.90
C LEU A 280 -19.42 0.27 -6.42
N VAL A 281 -18.59 0.82 -5.54
CA VAL A 281 -18.90 0.87 -4.10
C VAL A 281 -20.18 1.67 -3.84
N ALA A 282 -20.46 2.68 -4.67
CA ALA A 282 -21.67 3.49 -4.59
C ALA A 282 -22.97 2.69 -4.82
N ASP A 283 -22.91 1.61 -5.60
CA ASP A 283 -24.08 0.77 -5.94
C ASP A 283 -24.43 -0.23 -4.84
N ILE A 284 -23.56 -0.38 -3.82
CA ILE A 284 -23.82 -1.30 -2.72
C ILE A 284 -24.84 -0.67 -1.78
N SER A 285 -26.01 -1.31 -1.71
CA SER A 285 -26.99 -1.08 -0.66
C SER A 285 -26.41 -1.62 0.66
N GLN A 286 -25.96 -0.72 1.53
CA GLN A 286 -25.47 -0.99 2.89
C GLN A 286 -26.32 -0.19 3.85
#